data_AF-A0A1G6J8B4-F1
#
_entry.id   AF-A0A1G6J8B4-F1
#
_cell.length_a   1.000
_cell.length_b   1.000
_cell.length_c   1.000
_cell.angle_alpha   90.00
_cell.angle_beta   90.00
_cell.angle_gamma   90.00
#
_symmetry.space_group_name_H-M   'P 1'
#
loop_
_entity.id
_entity.type
_entity.pdbx_description
1 polymer ?
#
loop_
_entity_poly.entity_id
_entity_poly.type
_entity_poly.pdbx_seq_one_letter_code
_entity_poly.pdbx_strand_id
1 'polypeptide(L)'
;MTSPLDCSESSAAAQGKLRSHAYQAPTSDDVRAALRTDTTIDTERLWARVCAEAGVSAVEPLSPLQLDRVIALLSLEEGRVGLIGRAMGVRVSVYRELGLRGADAPAPRFDWARVAMNTLLRGRVSLEARIQELVSLDPFAPEVRPHLDQAASRVARRLGSVMGGITIVLDDAQCVVGSSGSSGTWMDDAGGAPIEWSFCSVPVRTREPYAVNDLGADVMHRINPTVLHDGVRAYAGAPLITSAGEVLGACCVLDVRPRNFTDEDVAVLVEEAANVVAELERRRAEKEARSAAIGG
;
A
#
# COMPACT_ATOMS: atom_id res chain seq x y z
N MET A 1 -2.00 61.00 13.19
CA MET A 1 -0.73 60.58 13.83
C MET A 1 -1.00 59.32 14.62
N THR A 2 -0.07 58.36 14.54
CA THR A 2 0.17 57.23 15.45
C THR A 2 -0.90 56.12 15.58
N SER A 3 -0.61 54.95 14.96
CA SER A 3 -0.65 53.63 15.64
C SER A 3 0.28 53.64 16.88
N PRO A 4 0.27 52.68 17.82
CA PRO A 4 -0.33 51.32 17.80
C PRO A 4 -1.01 50.87 19.13
N LEU A 5 -1.70 49.73 19.11
CA LEU A 5 -1.88 48.83 20.27
C LEU A 5 -1.68 47.41 19.71
N ASP A 6 -0.46 46.86 19.78
CA ASP A 6 0.19 46.17 20.91
C ASP A 6 -0.19 44.69 20.95
N CYS A 7 0.83 43.86 20.70
CA CYS A 7 0.81 42.41 20.79
C CYS A 7 1.21 42.03 22.21
N SER A 8 0.37 41.26 22.91
CA SER A 8 0.88 40.29 23.87
C SER A 8 -0.05 39.08 23.97
N GLU A 9 0.62 37.95 24.16
CA GLU A 9 0.15 36.58 24.07
C GLU A 9 -0.85 36.22 25.18
N SER A 10 -1.76 35.28 24.91
CA SER A 10 -1.88 34.05 25.71
C SER A 10 -3.11 33.22 25.31
N SER A 11 -2.84 31.96 24.98
CA SER A 11 -3.64 30.77 25.25
C SER A 11 -5.09 30.71 24.74
N ALA A 12 -5.26 29.99 23.63
CA ALA A 12 -6.38 29.06 23.51
C ALA A 12 -5.96 27.82 22.70
N ALA A 13 -5.71 26.75 23.45
CA ALA A 13 -5.76 25.39 22.94
C ALA A 13 -7.09 25.11 22.24
N ALA A 14 -7.09 24.06 21.40
CA ALA A 14 -8.23 23.50 20.68
C ALA A 14 -8.69 24.30 19.45
N GLN A 15 -7.91 24.22 18.36
CA GLN A 15 -8.48 24.29 17.03
C GLN A 15 -8.05 23.04 16.26
N GLY A 16 -9.01 22.16 16.03
CA GLY A 16 -8.86 21.00 15.16
C GLY A 16 -8.37 21.45 13.79
N LYS A 17 -7.08 21.27 13.55
CA LYS A 17 -6.51 21.43 12.21
C LYS A 17 -6.99 20.24 11.39
N LEU A 18 -8.03 20.47 10.59
CA LEU A 18 -8.21 19.71 9.35
C LEU A 18 -6.87 19.78 8.60
N ARG A 19 -6.13 18.66 8.62
CA ARG A 19 -4.85 18.49 7.93
C ARG A 19 -5.12 18.55 6.42
N SER A 20 -5.11 19.75 5.85
CA SER A 20 -5.28 19.97 4.42
C SER A 20 -3.94 20.39 3.78
N HIS A 21 -3.48 19.59 2.81
CA HIS A 21 -2.67 19.99 1.64
C HIS A 21 -1.17 20.30 1.81
N ALA A 22 -0.41 19.49 2.54
CA ALA A 22 1.03 19.35 2.29
C ALA A 22 1.41 17.87 2.18
N TYR A 23 2.03 17.49 1.07
CA TYR A 23 2.66 16.19 0.86
C TYR A 23 3.84 16.06 1.82
N GLN A 24 3.63 15.50 3.02
CA GLN A 24 4.68 15.35 4.02
C GLN A 24 5.04 13.88 4.19
N ALA A 25 6.34 13.62 4.24
CA ALA A 25 6.86 12.30 4.58
C ALA A 25 6.28 11.87 5.95
N PRO A 26 5.92 10.58 6.13
CA PRO A 26 5.46 10.07 7.41
C PRO A 26 6.47 10.38 8.52
N THR A 27 5.95 10.71 9.70
CA THR A 27 6.74 10.96 10.91
C THR A 27 6.71 9.77 11.85
N SER A 28 7.57 9.76 12.88
CA SER A 28 7.49 8.77 13.96
C SER A 28 6.12 8.77 14.66
N ASP A 29 5.50 9.95 14.80
CA ASP A 29 4.15 10.10 15.35
C ASP A 29 3.09 9.41 14.49
N ASP A 30 3.18 9.51 13.17
CA ASP A 30 2.21 8.88 12.26
C ASP A 30 2.31 7.34 12.34
N VAL A 31 3.53 6.79 12.44
CA VAL A 31 3.74 5.33 12.62
C VAL A 31 3.19 4.87 13.96
N ARG A 32 3.48 5.57 15.06
CA ARG A 32 2.96 5.24 16.39
C ARG A 32 1.44 5.35 16.43
N ALA A 33 0.85 6.35 15.77
CA ALA A 33 -0.59 6.49 15.66
C ALA A 33 -1.23 5.29 14.94
N ALA A 34 -0.60 4.76 13.90
CA ALA A 34 -1.08 3.56 13.23
C ALA A 34 -0.97 2.31 14.12
N LEU A 35 0.13 2.15 14.88
CA LEU A 35 0.26 1.04 15.83
C LEU A 35 -0.83 1.06 16.92
N ARG A 36 -1.23 2.24 17.40
CA ARG A 36 -2.31 2.40 18.39
C ARG A 36 -3.70 2.00 17.89
N THR A 37 -3.88 1.75 16.59
CA THR A 37 -5.14 1.22 16.06
C THR A 37 -5.39 -0.23 16.48
N ASP A 38 -4.34 -0.95 16.89
CA ASP A 38 -4.44 -2.25 17.51
C ASP A 38 -4.46 -2.12 19.04
N THR A 39 -5.61 -2.37 19.65
CA THR A 39 -5.79 -2.26 21.10
C THR A 39 -5.16 -3.42 21.88
N THR A 40 -4.63 -4.45 21.21
CA THR A 40 -4.07 -5.64 21.85
C THR A 40 -2.56 -5.52 22.13
N ILE A 41 -1.89 -4.52 21.57
CA ILE A 41 -0.45 -4.31 21.70
C ILE A 41 -0.12 -3.11 22.60
N ASP A 42 0.87 -3.31 23.47
CA ASP A 42 1.53 -2.23 24.19
C ASP A 42 2.44 -1.47 23.21
N THR A 43 1.88 -0.44 22.58
CA THR A 43 2.56 0.34 21.54
C THR A 43 3.85 0.99 22.05
N GLU A 44 3.88 1.47 23.29
CA GLU A 44 5.05 2.15 23.84
C GLU A 44 6.20 1.18 24.09
N ARG A 45 5.89 0.00 24.63
CA ARG A 45 6.88 -1.06 24.81
C ARG A 45 7.39 -1.60 23.47
N LEU A 46 6.50 -1.82 22.50
CA LEU A 46 6.86 -2.24 21.15
C LEU A 46 7.79 -1.21 20.50
N TRP A 47 7.41 0.07 20.53
CA TRP A 47 8.18 1.15 19.95
C TRP A 47 9.58 1.25 20.57
N ALA A 48 9.67 1.22 21.90
CA ALA A 48 10.95 1.25 22.60
C ALA A 48 11.86 0.07 22.21
N ARG A 49 11.31 -1.15 22.09
CA ARG A 49 12.04 -2.34 21.65
C ARG A 49 12.60 -2.15 20.24
N VAL A 50 11.75 -1.76 19.30
CA VAL A 50 12.15 -1.63 17.89
C VAL A 50 13.15 -0.48 17.69
N CYS A 51 12.98 0.65 18.40
CA CYS A 51 13.96 1.73 18.38
C CYS A 51 15.33 1.26 18.91
N ALA A 52 15.35 0.52 20.01
CA ALA A 52 16.59 -0.03 20.57
C ALA A 52 17.27 -1.00 19.59
N GLU A 53 16.51 -1.88 18.94
CA GLU A 53 17.02 -2.81 17.94
C GLU A 53 17.53 -2.10 16.67
N ALA A 54 16.86 -1.02 16.24
CA ALA A 54 17.33 -0.16 15.16
C ALA A 54 18.56 0.71 15.53
N GLY A 55 18.99 0.70 16.80
CA GLY A 55 20.08 1.53 17.29
C GLY A 55 19.75 3.03 17.28
N VAL A 56 18.48 3.38 17.47
CA VAL A 56 18.00 4.77 17.48
C VAL A 56 17.41 5.14 18.84
N SER A 57 17.58 6.40 19.24
CA SER A 57 16.90 6.93 20.42
C SER A 57 15.39 6.96 20.16
N ALA A 58 14.58 6.54 21.13
CA ALA A 58 13.12 6.67 21.05
C ALA A 58 12.62 8.13 21.22
N VAL A 59 13.55 9.10 21.36
CA VAL A 59 13.25 10.53 21.46
C VAL A 59 12.95 11.11 20.07
N GLU A 60 11.83 11.81 19.96
CA GLU A 60 11.29 12.34 18.70
C GLU A 60 11.76 13.78 18.39
N PRO A 61 11.73 14.20 17.10
CA PRO A 61 11.38 13.41 15.92
C PRO A 61 12.56 12.58 15.38
N LEU A 62 12.27 11.36 14.90
CA LEU A 62 13.25 10.57 14.16
C LEU A 62 13.56 11.21 12.80
N SER A 63 14.83 11.23 12.41
CA SER A 63 15.21 11.56 11.02
C SER A 63 14.70 10.52 10.02
N PRO A 64 14.56 10.84 8.72
CA PRO A 64 14.06 9.90 7.71
C PRO A 64 14.84 8.57 7.67
N LEU A 65 16.17 8.62 7.80
CA LEU A 65 17.00 7.41 7.80
C LEU A 65 16.79 6.54 9.05
N GLN A 66 16.57 7.17 10.21
CA GLN A 66 16.27 6.46 11.45
C GLN A 66 14.89 5.83 11.40
N LEU A 67 13.89 6.57 10.88
CA LEU A 67 12.52 6.07 10.72
C LEU A 67 12.47 4.85 9.80
N ASP A 68 13.25 4.86 8.71
CA ASP A 68 13.39 3.73 7.79
C ASP A 68 13.83 2.44 8.49
N ARG A 69 14.85 2.53 9.36
CA ARG A 69 15.37 1.37 10.09
C ARG A 69 14.32 0.80 11.03
N VAL A 70 13.61 1.68 11.74
CA VAL A 70 12.50 1.29 12.62
C VAL A 70 11.38 0.60 11.82
N ILE A 71 11.00 1.16 10.68
CA ILE A 71 9.94 0.59 9.84
C ILE A 71 10.36 -0.73 9.20
N ALA A 72 11.62 -0.87 8.80
CA ALA A 72 12.15 -2.13 8.28
C ALA A 72 11.98 -3.26 9.31
N LEU A 73 12.30 -3.00 10.58
CA LEU A 73 12.08 -3.95 11.67
C LEU A 73 10.59 -4.21 11.93
N LEU A 74 9.76 -3.17 11.99
CA LEU A 74 8.30 -3.33 12.12
C LEU A 74 7.71 -4.20 11.01
N SER A 75 8.25 -4.12 9.79
CA SER A 75 7.79 -4.91 8.64
C SER A 75 8.13 -6.40 8.75
N LEU A 76 9.06 -6.78 9.63
CA LEU A 76 9.44 -8.16 9.92
C LEU A 76 8.63 -8.77 11.06
N GLU A 77 7.92 -7.96 11.83
CA GLU A 77 7.03 -8.46 12.88
C GLU A 77 5.91 -9.30 12.29
N GLU A 78 5.43 -10.27 13.07
CA GLU A 78 4.29 -11.09 12.68
C GLU A 78 2.96 -10.34 12.86
N GLY A 79 1.91 -10.88 12.24
CA GLY A 79 0.56 -10.40 12.47
C GLY A 79 0.31 -8.98 11.98
N ARG A 80 -0.57 -8.27 12.69
CA ARG A 80 -1.01 -6.92 12.33
C ARG A 80 0.11 -5.89 12.38
N VAL A 81 1.06 -6.02 13.30
CA VAL A 81 2.22 -5.11 13.42
C VAL A 81 3.06 -5.15 12.15
N GLY A 82 3.33 -6.36 11.63
CA GLY A 82 3.99 -6.56 10.34
C GLY A 82 3.30 -5.84 9.19
N LEU A 83 1.98 -5.98 9.10
CA LEU A 83 1.19 -5.31 8.06
C LEU A 83 1.26 -3.78 8.18
N ILE A 84 1.16 -3.22 9.39
CA ILE A 84 1.31 -1.77 9.62
C ILE A 84 2.71 -1.32 9.21
N GLY A 85 3.74 -2.06 9.60
CA GLY A 85 5.13 -1.81 9.21
C GLY A 85 5.30 -1.74 7.69
N ARG A 86 4.78 -2.73 6.96
CA ARG A 86 4.84 -2.78 5.49
C ARG A 86 4.09 -1.64 4.83
N ALA A 87 2.90 -1.30 5.32
CA ALA A 87 2.13 -0.18 4.79
C ALA A 87 2.87 1.16 4.97
N MET A 88 3.40 1.39 6.18
CA MET A 88 4.20 2.59 6.47
C MET A 88 5.53 2.61 5.71
N GLY A 89 6.14 1.44 5.49
CA GLY A 89 7.36 1.28 4.70
C GLY A 89 7.17 1.73 3.27
N VAL A 90 6.09 1.29 2.62
CA VAL A 90 5.73 1.78 1.29
C VAL A 90 5.60 3.29 1.28
N ARG A 91 4.85 3.88 2.23
CA ARG A 91 4.70 5.34 2.28
C ARG A 91 6.05 6.03 2.41
N VAL A 92 6.85 5.70 3.42
CA VAL A 92 8.15 6.35 3.65
C VAL A 92 9.09 6.22 2.44
N SER A 93 9.17 5.03 1.85
CA SER A 93 9.99 4.79 0.65
C SER A 93 9.52 5.64 -0.53
N VAL A 94 8.21 5.77 -0.74
CA VAL A 94 7.66 6.60 -1.82
C VAL A 94 8.07 8.07 -1.68
N TYR A 95 7.94 8.66 -0.48
CA TYR A 95 8.32 10.06 -0.28
C TYR A 95 9.83 10.27 -0.46
N ARG A 96 10.64 9.29 -0.09
CA ARG A 96 12.07 9.30 -0.35
C ARG A 96 12.38 9.29 -1.84
N GLU A 97 11.80 8.35 -2.59
CA GLU A 97 12.06 8.21 -4.02
C GLU A 97 11.63 9.45 -4.80
N LEU A 98 10.50 10.05 -4.45
CA LEU A 98 10.10 11.34 -5.03
C LEU A 98 11.10 12.46 -4.72
N GLY A 99 11.58 12.54 -3.48
CA GLY A 99 12.60 13.51 -3.08
C GLY A 99 13.92 13.33 -3.83
N LEU A 100 14.39 12.08 -4.01
CA LEU A 100 15.61 11.76 -4.77
C LEU A 100 15.49 12.12 -6.25
N ARG A 101 14.29 11.98 -6.81
CA ARG A 101 14.02 12.25 -8.24
C ARG A 101 13.73 13.73 -8.52
N GLY A 102 13.77 14.61 -7.51
CA GLY A 102 13.43 16.02 -7.65
C GLY A 102 12.00 16.24 -8.14
N ALA A 103 11.14 15.25 -7.93
CA ALA A 103 9.75 15.28 -8.37
C ALA A 103 8.92 16.01 -7.32
N ASP A 104 8.59 17.26 -7.59
CA ASP A 104 7.48 17.92 -6.90
C ASP A 104 6.20 17.20 -7.33
N ALA A 105 5.69 16.30 -6.50
CA ALA A 105 4.35 15.76 -6.66
C ALA A 105 3.38 16.80 -6.08
N PRO A 106 2.70 17.63 -6.89
CA PRO A 106 1.75 18.59 -6.35
C PRO A 106 0.68 17.82 -5.59
N ALA A 107 0.39 18.24 -4.36
CA ALA A 107 -0.75 17.70 -3.63
C ALA A 107 -2.00 17.85 -4.52
N PRO A 108 -2.78 16.78 -4.74
CA PRO A 108 -3.99 16.88 -5.54
C PRO A 108 -4.88 17.96 -4.92
N ARG A 109 -5.36 18.89 -5.77
CA ARG A 109 -6.18 20.06 -5.36
C ARG A 109 -7.40 19.66 -4.53
N PHE A 110 -7.90 18.44 -4.72
CA PHE A 110 -8.95 17.82 -3.93
C PHE A 110 -8.51 16.42 -3.55
N ASP A 111 -8.33 16.21 -2.25
CA ASP A 111 -7.91 14.94 -1.69
C ASP A 111 -9.14 14.06 -1.36
N TRP A 112 -10.06 13.96 -2.32
CA TRP A 112 -11.21 13.07 -2.21
C TRP A 112 -10.73 11.61 -2.14
N ALA A 113 -9.59 11.27 -2.75
CA ALA A 113 -9.03 9.94 -2.69
C ALA A 113 -8.56 9.59 -1.27
N ARG A 114 -7.80 10.43 -0.55
CA ARG A 114 -7.44 10.11 0.85
C ARG A 114 -8.61 10.30 1.81
N VAL A 115 -9.50 11.29 1.61
CA VAL A 115 -10.69 11.43 2.47
C VAL A 115 -11.66 10.28 2.23
N ALA A 116 -11.95 9.92 0.99
CA ALA A 116 -12.77 8.76 0.67
C ALA A 116 -12.07 7.45 1.03
N MET A 117 -10.75 7.29 0.88
CA MET A 117 -10.07 6.05 1.28
C MET A 117 -9.95 5.94 2.81
N ASN A 118 -9.66 7.03 3.53
CA ASN A 118 -9.76 7.04 4.99
C ASN A 118 -11.20 6.80 5.47
N THR A 119 -12.23 7.25 4.76
CA THR A 119 -13.62 7.05 5.16
C THR A 119 -14.19 5.70 4.69
N LEU A 120 -13.74 5.15 3.56
CA LEU A 120 -14.28 3.93 2.94
C LEU A 120 -13.47 2.67 3.27
N LEU A 121 -12.16 2.77 3.51
CA LEU A 121 -11.31 1.61 3.84
C LEU A 121 -11.18 1.40 5.35
N ARG A 122 -11.10 2.46 6.16
CA ARG A 122 -11.13 2.32 7.64
C ARG A 122 -12.36 1.59 8.16
N GLY A 123 -13.45 1.55 7.37
CA GLY A 123 -14.68 0.84 7.70
C GLY A 123 -14.90 -0.53 7.04
N ARG A 124 -14.05 -0.99 6.10
CA ARG A 124 -14.27 -2.27 5.36
C ARG A 124 -13.03 -3.10 5.05
N VAL A 125 -11.82 -2.56 5.20
CA VAL A 125 -10.54 -3.27 5.03
C VAL A 125 -9.89 -3.60 6.39
N SER A 126 -10.42 -3.01 7.46
CA SER A 126 -10.12 -3.28 8.87
C SER A 126 -10.95 -4.40 9.49
N LEU A 127 -11.69 -5.19 8.67
CA LEU A 127 -12.42 -6.32 9.19
C LEU A 127 -11.40 -7.33 9.72
N GLU A 128 -11.50 -7.65 11.00
CA GLU A 128 -10.59 -8.58 11.69
C GLU A 128 -10.38 -9.87 10.88
N ALA A 129 -11.44 -10.38 10.23
CA ALA A 129 -11.38 -11.54 9.33
C ALA A 129 -10.38 -11.37 8.17
N ARG A 130 -10.34 -10.20 7.54
CA ARG A 130 -9.42 -9.89 6.45
C ARG A 130 -7.96 -9.84 6.92
N ILE A 131 -7.73 -9.24 8.09
CA ILE A 131 -6.39 -9.17 8.68
C ILE A 131 -5.92 -10.59 9.03
N GLN A 132 -6.77 -11.40 9.64
CA GLN A 132 -6.49 -12.80 9.94
C GLN A 132 -6.17 -13.59 8.67
N GLU A 133 -6.94 -13.38 7.60
CA GLU A 133 -6.70 -14.04 6.31
C GLU A 133 -5.34 -13.61 5.70
N LEU A 134 -5.00 -12.32 5.71
CA LEU A 134 -3.70 -11.83 5.24
C LEU A 134 -2.53 -12.41 6.04
N VAL A 135 -2.65 -12.44 7.37
CA VAL A 135 -1.63 -13.01 8.26
C VAL A 135 -1.50 -14.52 8.04
N SER A 136 -2.61 -15.21 7.81
CA SER A 136 -2.67 -16.65 7.60
C SER A 136 -2.06 -17.08 6.27
N LEU A 137 -2.33 -16.34 5.19
CA LEU A 137 -1.80 -16.62 3.85
C LEU A 137 -0.37 -16.13 3.65
N ASP A 138 0.04 -15.10 4.41
CA ASP A 138 1.36 -14.46 4.36
C ASP A 138 1.89 -14.23 2.93
N PRO A 139 1.20 -13.41 2.11
CA PRO A 139 1.60 -13.15 0.72
C PRO A 139 2.92 -12.38 0.61
N PHE A 140 3.49 -11.93 1.73
CA PHE A 140 4.75 -11.20 1.81
C PHE A 140 5.96 -12.10 2.05
N ALA A 141 5.75 -13.39 2.30
CA ALA A 141 6.81 -14.32 2.57
C ALA A 141 7.77 -14.43 1.37
N PRO A 142 9.11 -14.36 1.57
CA PRO A 142 10.09 -14.40 0.49
C PRO A 142 9.96 -15.62 -0.43
N GLU A 143 9.55 -16.75 0.11
CA GLU A 143 9.34 -18.02 -0.61
C GLU A 143 8.13 -18.00 -1.55
N VAL A 144 7.21 -17.05 -1.39
CA VAL A 144 6.01 -16.88 -2.23
C VAL A 144 6.30 -15.95 -3.40
N ARG A 145 7.19 -14.96 -3.21
CA ARG A 145 7.53 -13.91 -4.18
C ARG A 145 7.79 -14.43 -5.60
N PRO A 146 8.63 -15.47 -5.85
CA PRO A 146 8.88 -15.96 -7.20
C PRO A 146 7.62 -16.45 -7.93
N HIS A 147 6.64 -17.00 -7.20
CA HIS A 147 5.39 -17.48 -7.78
C HIS A 147 4.48 -16.31 -8.18
N LEU A 148 4.47 -15.25 -7.38
CA LEU A 148 3.70 -14.03 -7.66
C LEU A 148 4.32 -13.23 -8.80
N ASP A 149 5.65 -13.17 -8.90
CA ASP A 149 6.36 -12.58 -10.05
C ASP A 149 6.05 -13.34 -11.34
N GLN A 150 5.99 -14.67 -11.28
CA GLN A 150 5.57 -15.49 -12.43
C GLN A 150 4.11 -15.23 -12.82
N ALA A 151 3.20 -15.09 -11.87
CA ALA A 151 1.81 -14.74 -12.14
C ALA A 151 1.70 -13.36 -12.82
N ALA A 152 2.37 -12.36 -12.27
CA ALA A 152 2.49 -11.03 -12.87
C ALA A 152 3.04 -11.09 -14.31
N SER A 153 4.08 -11.89 -14.54
CA SER A 153 4.66 -12.09 -15.88
C SER A 153 3.72 -12.81 -16.86
N ARG A 154 2.89 -13.76 -16.39
CA ARG A 154 1.91 -14.44 -17.23
C ARG A 154 0.84 -13.47 -17.72
N VAL A 155 0.25 -12.67 -16.85
CA VAL A 155 -0.79 -11.70 -17.25
C VAL A 155 -0.23 -10.61 -18.16
N ALA A 156 0.96 -10.06 -17.84
CA ALA A 156 1.59 -9.04 -18.67
C ALA A 156 1.83 -9.57 -20.10
N ARG A 157 2.37 -10.79 -20.24
CA ARG A 157 2.60 -11.40 -21.56
C ARG A 157 1.31 -11.73 -22.31
N ARG A 158 0.30 -12.29 -21.63
CA ARG A 158 -0.98 -12.66 -22.25
C ARG A 158 -1.70 -11.44 -22.81
N LEU A 159 -1.71 -10.34 -22.07
CA LEU A 159 -2.37 -9.08 -22.48
C LEU A 159 -1.44 -8.17 -23.30
N GLY A 160 -0.19 -8.59 -23.51
CA GLY A 160 0.86 -7.82 -24.19
C GLY A 160 1.25 -6.51 -23.51
N SER A 161 0.92 -6.33 -22.23
CA SER A 161 1.23 -5.14 -21.42
C SER A 161 2.69 -5.12 -20.98
N VAL A 162 3.27 -3.92 -20.82
CA VAL A 162 4.67 -3.79 -20.39
C VAL A 162 4.89 -4.13 -18.91
N MET A 163 3.86 -3.99 -18.07
CA MET A 163 3.94 -4.25 -16.63
C MET A 163 2.82 -5.18 -16.17
N GLY A 164 3.16 -6.08 -15.25
CA GLY A 164 2.23 -6.91 -14.49
C GLY A 164 2.52 -6.80 -13.00
N GLY A 165 1.47 -6.91 -12.18
CA GLY A 165 1.59 -6.79 -10.73
C GLY A 165 0.60 -7.67 -9.99
N ILE A 166 1.06 -8.28 -8.90
CA ILE A 166 0.23 -8.83 -7.84
C ILE A 166 0.40 -7.92 -6.63
N THR A 167 -0.70 -7.39 -6.13
CA THR A 167 -0.68 -6.36 -5.08
C THR A 167 -1.53 -6.80 -3.90
N ILE A 168 -1.15 -6.35 -2.71
CA ILE A 168 -1.95 -6.42 -1.49
C ILE A 168 -2.31 -4.99 -1.09
N VAL A 169 -3.58 -4.75 -0.80
CA VAL A 169 -4.06 -3.45 -0.34
C VAL A 169 -4.15 -3.46 1.18
N LEU A 170 -3.41 -2.58 1.83
CA LEU A 170 -3.48 -2.35 3.27
C LEU A 170 -4.15 -0.99 3.52
N ASP A 171 -4.37 -0.64 4.79
CA ASP A 171 -5.18 0.54 5.15
C ASP A 171 -4.67 1.85 4.54
N ASP A 172 -3.34 2.06 4.54
CA ASP A 172 -2.71 3.31 4.10
C ASP A 172 -1.80 3.16 2.86
N ALA A 173 -1.65 1.94 2.34
CA ALA A 173 -0.80 1.66 1.18
C ALA A 173 -1.25 0.44 0.39
N GLN A 174 -0.93 0.44 -0.89
CA GLN A 174 -0.84 -0.77 -1.71
C GLN A 174 0.61 -1.25 -1.70
N CYS A 175 0.83 -2.51 -1.32
CA CYS A 175 2.12 -3.17 -1.41
C CYS A 175 2.17 -4.08 -2.65
N VAL A 176 3.30 -4.07 -3.35
CA VAL A 176 3.55 -4.98 -4.46
C VAL A 176 4.20 -6.25 -3.92
N VAL A 177 3.52 -7.38 -4.10
CA VAL A 177 3.98 -8.71 -3.64
C VAL A 177 4.44 -9.61 -4.78
N GLY A 178 4.15 -9.22 -6.03
CA GLY A 178 4.76 -9.80 -7.22
C GLY A 178 4.75 -8.77 -8.36
N SER A 179 5.80 -8.75 -9.18
CA SER A 179 5.95 -7.78 -10.27
C SER A 179 6.63 -8.36 -11.50
N SER A 180 6.35 -7.74 -12.66
CA SER A 180 7.05 -8.00 -13.91
C SER A 180 7.09 -6.71 -14.74
N GLY A 181 8.26 -6.38 -15.30
CA GLY A 181 8.41 -5.23 -16.20
C GLY A 181 8.36 -3.85 -15.54
N SER A 182 8.34 -3.77 -14.21
CA SER A 182 8.28 -2.52 -13.42
C SER A 182 9.64 -1.91 -13.08
N SER A 183 10.75 -2.57 -13.44
CA SER A 183 12.10 -2.16 -13.04
C SER A 183 12.44 -0.73 -13.44
N GLY A 184 12.94 0.05 -12.47
CA GLY A 184 13.32 1.46 -12.65
C GLY A 184 12.20 2.47 -12.41
N THR A 185 10.95 2.02 -12.19
CA THR A 185 9.87 2.90 -11.69
C THR A 185 10.05 3.14 -10.18
N TRP A 186 9.62 4.31 -9.68
CA TRP A 186 9.69 4.53 -8.23
C TRP A 186 8.74 3.61 -7.47
N MET A 187 7.68 3.12 -8.10
CA MET A 187 6.77 2.14 -7.50
C MET A 187 7.47 0.81 -7.21
N ASP A 188 8.37 0.39 -8.10
CA ASP A 188 9.20 -0.81 -7.90
C ASP A 188 10.23 -0.58 -6.78
N ASP A 189 10.92 0.56 -6.81
CA ASP A 189 11.92 0.94 -5.79
C ASP A 189 11.28 1.09 -4.39
N ALA A 190 10.07 1.63 -4.32
CA ALA A 190 9.34 1.84 -3.07
C ALA A 190 8.52 0.62 -2.62
N GLY A 191 8.43 -0.43 -3.44
CA GLY A 191 7.66 -1.64 -3.15
C GLY A 191 6.14 -1.45 -3.13
N GLY A 192 5.62 -0.36 -3.71
CA GLY A 192 4.20 -0.03 -3.65
C GLY A 192 3.86 1.42 -3.93
N ALA A 193 2.63 1.79 -3.54
CA ALA A 193 2.13 3.16 -3.60
C ALA A 193 1.28 3.47 -2.36
N PRO A 194 1.20 4.74 -1.92
CA PRO A 194 0.20 5.20 -0.95
C PRO A 194 -1.19 4.86 -1.46
N ILE A 195 -2.12 4.56 -0.55
CA ILE A 195 -3.44 4.05 -0.93
C ILE A 195 -4.24 5.04 -1.80
N GLU A 196 -4.06 6.33 -1.58
CA GLU A 196 -4.66 7.41 -2.36
C GLU A 196 -4.20 7.44 -3.84
N TRP A 197 -3.15 6.71 -4.19
CA TRP A 197 -2.64 6.57 -5.57
C TRP A 197 -2.93 5.20 -6.18
N SER A 198 -3.44 4.27 -5.38
CA SER A 198 -3.64 2.89 -5.80
C SER A 198 -4.84 2.76 -6.72
N PHE A 199 -4.58 2.37 -7.97
CA PHE A 199 -5.64 1.91 -8.88
C PHE A 199 -6.27 0.60 -8.39
N CYS A 200 -5.48 -0.29 -7.78
CA CYS A 200 -5.94 -1.59 -7.25
C CYS A 200 -6.91 -1.46 -6.07
N SER A 201 -6.94 -0.31 -5.39
CA SER A 201 -7.93 0.00 -4.37
C SER A 201 -9.37 -0.04 -4.92
N VAL A 202 -9.56 0.19 -6.23
CA VAL A 202 -10.88 0.15 -6.87
C VAL A 202 -11.42 -1.29 -6.91
N PRO A 203 -10.75 -2.28 -7.54
CA PRO A 203 -11.18 -3.68 -7.47
C PRO A 203 -11.37 -4.22 -6.07
N VAL A 204 -10.49 -3.83 -5.13
CA VAL A 204 -10.61 -4.27 -3.73
C VAL A 204 -11.90 -3.75 -3.08
N ARG A 205 -12.26 -2.49 -3.35
CA ARG A 205 -13.46 -1.86 -2.81
C ARG A 205 -14.75 -2.34 -3.48
N THR A 206 -14.73 -2.51 -4.80
CA THR A 206 -15.92 -2.89 -5.57
C THR A 206 -16.15 -4.39 -5.61
N ARG A 207 -15.10 -5.19 -5.36
CA ARG A 207 -15.08 -6.65 -5.59
C ARG A 207 -15.32 -7.02 -7.05
N GLU A 208 -15.06 -6.09 -7.95
CA GLU A 208 -15.29 -6.21 -9.39
C GLU A 208 -14.03 -5.79 -10.16
N PRO A 209 -13.77 -6.35 -11.35
CA PRO A 209 -12.68 -5.89 -12.19
C PRO A 209 -12.81 -4.41 -12.56
N TYR A 210 -11.67 -3.75 -12.76
CA TYR A 210 -11.59 -2.34 -13.12
C TYR A 210 -10.57 -2.12 -14.23
N ALA A 211 -10.97 -1.44 -15.29
CA ALA A 211 -10.11 -1.12 -16.42
C ALA A 211 -10.23 0.37 -16.81
N VAL A 212 -9.08 0.98 -17.11
CA VAL A 212 -8.95 2.34 -17.62
C VAL A 212 -8.02 2.32 -18.82
N ASN A 213 -8.62 2.60 -19.98
CA ASN A 213 -7.95 2.55 -21.28
C ASN A 213 -6.96 3.70 -21.50
N ASP A 214 -7.26 4.88 -20.95
CA ASP A 214 -6.35 6.04 -20.96
C ASP A 214 -6.44 6.86 -19.67
N LEU A 215 -5.53 6.60 -18.73
CA LEU A 215 -5.39 7.32 -17.47
C LEU A 215 -5.02 8.79 -17.64
N GLY A 216 -4.40 9.17 -18.76
CA GLY A 216 -4.06 10.56 -19.06
C GLY A 216 -5.30 11.39 -19.46
N ALA A 217 -6.32 10.74 -20.02
CA ALA A 217 -7.60 11.35 -20.36
C ALA A 217 -8.62 11.26 -19.20
N ASP A 218 -8.40 10.34 -18.27
CA ASP A 218 -9.31 10.07 -17.16
C ASP A 218 -9.29 11.20 -16.11
N VAL A 219 -10.46 11.79 -15.85
CA VAL A 219 -10.61 12.91 -14.91
C VAL A 219 -10.25 12.55 -13.46
N MET A 220 -10.41 11.28 -13.08
CA MET A 220 -10.14 10.81 -11.72
C MET A 220 -8.65 10.52 -11.52
N HIS A 221 -7.93 10.11 -12.57
CA HIS A 221 -6.56 9.59 -12.46
C HIS A 221 -5.47 10.45 -13.13
N ARG A 222 -5.80 11.39 -14.02
CA ARG A 222 -4.79 12.16 -14.79
C ARG A 222 -3.79 12.96 -13.95
N ILE A 223 -4.10 13.22 -12.68
CA ILE A 223 -3.22 13.92 -11.74
C ILE A 223 -2.51 12.98 -10.77
N ASN A 224 -2.69 11.66 -10.92
CA ASN A 224 -2.03 10.67 -10.09
C ASN A 224 -0.51 10.69 -10.36
N PRO A 225 0.35 10.70 -9.34
CA PRO A 225 1.81 10.69 -9.50
C PRO A 225 2.35 9.54 -10.37
N THR A 226 1.72 8.37 -10.37
CA THR A 226 2.09 7.25 -11.26
C THR A 226 1.83 7.60 -12.74
N VAL A 227 0.83 8.43 -13.04
CA VAL A 227 0.57 8.93 -14.40
C VAL A 227 1.56 10.04 -14.76
N LEU A 228 1.80 10.97 -13.83
CA LEU A 228 2.63 12.16 -14.07
C LEU A 228 4.13 11.85 -14.14
N HIS A 229 4.62 10.91 -13.33
CA HIS A 229 6.07 10.66 -13.17
C HIS A 229 6.53 9.34 -13.79
N ASP A 230 5.73 8.27 -13.75
CA ASP A 230 6.08 7.00 -14.41
C ASP A 230 5.52 6.88 -15.83
N GLY A 231 4.69 7.85 -16.26
CA GLY A 231 4.10 7.85 -17.59
C GLY A 231 3.09 6.74 -17.82
N VAL A 232 2.48 6.19 -16.76
CA VAL A 232 1.46 5.16 -16.89
C VAL A 232 0.22 5.74 -17.56
N ARG A 233 -0.27 5.04 -18.59
CA ARG A 233 -1.38 5.45 -19.45
C ARG A 233 -2.53 4.46 -19.46
N ALA A 234 -2.33 3.18 -19.14
CA ALA A 234 -3.42 2.23 -19.08
C ALA A 234 -3.30 1.35 -17.83
N TYR A 235 -4.45 0.92 -17.31
CA TYR A 235 -4.55 0.02 -16.17
C TYR A 235 -5.71 -0.95 -16.36
N ALA A 236 -5.51 -2.21 -16.03
CA ALA A 236 -6.61 -3.16 -15.81
C ALA A 236 -6.27 -4.07 -14.63
N GLY A 237 -7.24 -4.37 -13.78
CA GLY A 237 -7.04 -5.23 -12.63
C GLY A 237 -8.28 -5.99 -12.20
N ALA A 238 -8.07 -7.19 -11.66
CA ALA A 238 -9.09 -8.04 -11.07
C ALA A 238 -8.78 -8.29 -9.58
N PRO A 239 -9.81 -8.35 -8.71
CA PRO A 239 -9.61 -8.52 -7.27
C PRO A 239 -9.12 -9.92 -6.91
N LEU A 240 -8.24 -10.02 -5.91
CA LEU A 240 -7.82 -11.28 -5.29
C LEU A 240 -8.83 -11.63 -4.19
N ILE A 241 -9.80 -12.49 -4.50
CA ILE A 241 -10.88 -12.90 -3.59
C ILE A 241 -10.58 -14.31 -3.06
N THR A 242 -10.43 -14.47 -1.74
CA THR A 242 -10.17 -15.77 -1.12
C THR A 242 -11.42 -16.65 -1.06
N SER A 243 -11.22 -17.95 -0.80
CA SER A 243 -12.32 -18.89 -0.53
C SER A 243 -13.16 -18.50 0.68
N ALA A 244 -12.57 -17.77 1.64
CA ALA A 244 -13.28 -17.17 2.77
C ALA A 244 -14.11 -15.92 2.38
N GLY A 245 -14.00 -15.45 1.14
CA GLY A 245 -14.72 -14.29 0.62
C GLY A 245 -14.01 -12.96 0.88
N GLU A 246 -12.80 -12.95 1.42
CA GLU A 246 -12.03 -11.74 1.71
C GLU A 246 -11.31 -11.23 0.47
N VAL A 247 -11.23 -9.89 0.30
CA VAL A 247 -10.51 -9.29 -0.84
C VAL A 247 -9.18 -8.71 -0.41
N LEU A 248 -8.09 -9.33 -0.83
CA LEU A 248 -6.75 -9.03 -0.31
C LEU A 248 -6.05 -7.92 -1.11
N GLY A 249 -6.34 -7.82 -2.40
CA GLY A 249 -5.62 -6.96 -3.32
C GLY A 249 -6.07 -7.18 -4.76
N ALA A 250 -5.17 -7.01 -5.72
CA ALA A 250 -5.49 -7.20 -7.14
C ALA A 250 -4.36 -7.86 -7.93
N CYS A 251 -4.74 -8.64 -8.95
CA CYS A 251 -3.92 -8.99 -10.09
C CYS A 251 -4.15 -7.94 -11.17
N CYS A 252 -3.10 -7.25 -11.62
CA CYS A 252 -3.25 -6.13 -12.55
C CYS A 252 -2.14 -6.06 -13.59
N VAL A 253 -2.43 -5.35 -14.67
CA VAL A 253 -1.45 -4.92 -15.68
C VAL A 253 -1.47 -3.41 -15.81
N LEU A 254 -0.31 -2.84 -16.14
CA LEU A 254 -0.15 -1.43 -16.43
C LEU A 254 0.59 -1.24 -17.76
N ASP A 255 0.33 -0.13 -18.43
CA ASP A 255 1.05 0.23 -19.64
C ASP A 255 1.37 1.71 -19.72
N VAL A 256 2.43 2.06 -20.46
CA VAL A 256 2.87 3.44 -20.75
C VAL A 256 2.22 4.01 -22.02
N ARG A 257 1.39 3.21 -22.70
CA ARG A 257 0.52 3.63 -23.81
C ARG A 257 -0.94 3.35 -23.50
N PRO A 258 -1.89 4.16 -24.01
CA PRO A 258 -3.29 3.82 -23.96
C PRO A 258 -3.55 2.43 -24.54
N ARG A 259 -4.52 1.72 -23.98
CA ARG A 259 -4.97 0.40 -24.44
C ARG A 259 -6.48 0.37 -24.64
N ASN A 260 -6.97 -0.72 -25.20
CA ASN A 260 -8.40 -1.01 -25.27
C ASN A 260 -8.62 -2.41 -24.68
N PHE A 261 -8.71 -2.49 -23.35
CA PHE A 261 -8.95 -3.76 -22.67
C PHE A 261 -10.35 -4.27 -23.02
N THR A 262 -10.44 -5.54 -23.44
CA THR A 262 -11.71 -6.20 -23.75
C THR A 262 -12.23 -7.00 -22.57
N ASP A 263 -13.45 -7.52 -22.67
CA ASP A 263 -14.01 -8.43 -21.67
C ASP A 263 -13.19 -9.73 -21.56
N GLU A 264 -12.59 -10.20 -22.65
CA GLU A 264 -11.66 -11.33 -22.66
C GLU A 264 -10.36 -11.01 -21.90
N ASP A 265 -9.80 -9.81 -22.06
CA ASP A 265 -8.62 -9.39 -21.29
C ASP A 265 -8.92 -9.37 -19.78
N VAL A 266 -10.11 -8.88 -19.42
CA VAL A 266 -10.59 -8.89 -18.04
C VAL A 266 -10.78 -10.31 -17.53
N ALA A 267 -11.33 -11.23 -18.34
CA ALA A 267 -11.47 -12.63 -17.98
C ALA A 267 -10.12 -13.30 -17.68
N VAL A 268 -9.07 -12.99 -18.46
CA VAL A 268 -7.71 -13.49 -18.19
C VAL A 268 -7.17 -12.99 -16.84
N LEU A 269 -7.43 -11.73 -16.49
CA LEU A 269 -7.04 -11.19 -15.17
C LEU A 269 -7.79 -11.86 -14.03
N VAL A 270 -9.09 -12.13 -14.20
CA VAL A 270 -9.92 -12.83 -13.21
C VAL A 270 -9.44 -14.26 -13.00
N GLU A 271 -9.12 -14.98 -14.07
CA GLU A 271 -8.58 -16.34 -13.99
C GLU A 271 -7.24 -16.37 -13.26
N GLU A 272 -6.32 -15.46 -13.59
CA GLU A 272 -5.01 -15.41 -12.93
C GLU A 272 -5.10 -14.90 -11.48
N ALA A 273 -6.06 -14.02 -11.16
CA ALA A 273 -6.36 -13.65 -9.78
C ALA A 273 -6.80 -14.87 -8.95
N ALA A 274 -7.67 -15.73 -9.51
CA ALA A 274 -8.08 -16.97 -8.86
C ALA A 274 -6.92 -17.95 -8.69
N ASN A 275 -6.05 -18.08 -9.70
CA ASN A 275 -4.85 -18.93 -9.61
C ASN A 275 -3.88 -18.46 -8.53
N VAL A 276 -3.69 -17.15 -8.38
CA VAL A 276 -2.85 -16.57 -7.32
C VAL A 276 -3.41 -16.91 -5.94
N VAL A 277 -4.72 -16.73 -5.74
CA VAL A 277 -5.37 -17.07 -4.47
C VAL A 277 -5.23 -18.56 -4.16
N ALA A 278 -5.50 -19.43 -5.13
CA ALA A 278 -5.39 -20.87 -4.96
C ALA A 278 -3.96 -21.30 -4.55
N GLU A 279 -2.93 -20.66 -5.13
CA GLU A 279 -1.53 -20.92 -4.76
C GLU A 279 -1.22 -20.48 -3.31
N LEU A 280 -1.73 -19.33 -2.87
CA LEU A 280 -1.57 -18.86 -1.49
C LEU A 280 -2.25 -19.82 -0.50
N GLU A 281 -3.49 -20.23 -0.79
CA GLU A 281 -4.25 -21.14 0.06
C GLU A 281 -3.64 -22.54 0.13
N ARG A 282 -3.13 -23.05 -1.01
CA ARG A 282 -2.41 -24.33 -1.06
C ARG A 282 -1.18 -24.30 -0.14
N ARG A 283 -0.40 -23.23 -0.19
CA ARG A 283 0.80 -23.06 0.65
C ARG A 283 0.46 -22.97 2.13
N ARG A 284 -0.62 -22.26 2.49
CA ARG A 284 -1.14 -22.25 3.86
C ARG A 284 -1.41 -23.67 4.35
N ALA A 285 -2.18 -24.44 3.58
CA ALA A 285 -2.54 -25.82 3.96
C ALA A 285 -1.30 -26.72 4.13
N GLU A 286 -0.28 -26.56 3.27
CA GLU A 286 0.98 -27.29 3.40
C GLU A 286 1.78 -26.92 4.65
N LYS A 287 1.80 -25.63 5.02
CA LYS A 287 2.45 -25.14 6.24
C LYS A 287 1.75 -25.69 7.48
N GLU A 288 0.42 -25.69 7.50
CA GLU A 288 -0.39 -26.22 8.60
C GLU A 288 -0.20 -27.73 8.78
N ALA A 289 -0.24 -28.49 7.67
CA ALA A 289 -0.01 -29.94 7.69
C ALA A 289 1.39 -30.29 8.21
N ARG A 290 2.41 -29.50 7.83
CA ARG A 290 3.79 -29.68 8.31
C ARG A 290 3.92 -29.39 9.81
N SER A 291 3.31 -28.31 10.29
CA SER A 291 3.33 -27.96 11.71
C SER A 291 2.62 -29.02 12.57
N ALA A 292 1.50 -29.55 12.09
CA ALA A 292 0.76 -30.63 12.78
C ALA A 292 1.58 -31.93 12.87
N ALA A 293 2.39 -32.25 11.85
CA ALA A 293 3.23 -33.45 11.84
C ALA A 293 4.47 -33.35 12.75
N ILE A 294 4.91 -32.15 13.13
CA ILE A 294 6.07 -31.92 14.02
C ILE A 294 5.63 -31.83 15.49
N GLY A 295 4.39 -31.42 15.75
CA GLY A 295 3.85 -31.22 17.11
C GLY A 295 3.10 -32.42 17.71
N GLY A 296 2.96 -33.53 16.99
CA GLY A 296 2.30 -34.77 17.45
C GLY A 296 3.28 -35.92 17.60
#